data_AF-A0A6J6LBB5-F1
#
_entry.id   AF-A0A6J6LBB5-F1
#
_cell.length_a   1.000
_cell.length_b   1.000
_cell.length_c   1.000
_cell.angle_alpha   90.00
_cell.angle_beta   90.00
_cell.angle_gamma   90.00
#
_symmetry.space_group_name_H-M   'P 1'
#
loop_
_entity.id
_entity.type
_entity.pdbx_description
1 polymer ?
#
loop_
_entity_poly.entity_id
_entity_poly.type
_entity_poly.pdbx_seq_one_letter_code
_entity_poly.pdbx_strand_id
1 'polypeptide(L)'
;MPMPPPPSPITTPTFTPTGGLSKLNSAIWVLLLVSAVAGLGETLFAFLRSLVAFSLIEDFSYDTADSAIILDDISSVFTGINFLIAIPVFVLLVIYSHQFSQKVIASGHKMTLPLGMSIGSWFIPLANAVLCFIIFFDFVKLSMATKKKNFLLLNLWWWMWIAGVHLSLAFNSAFGETETWDGVTAGLSVLNGLSSLVATAAMVCGALFFRELRQVEMNLQPAVTP
;
A
#
# COMPACT_ATOMS: atom_id res chain seq x y z
N MET A 1 -4.32 -48.54 36.33
CA MET A 1 -4.49 -48.05 34.95
C MET A 1 -3.17 -47.41 34.53
N PRO A 2 -2.57 -47.77 33.39
CA PRO A 2 -1.33 -47.15 32.94
C PRO A 2 -1.60 -45.67 32.61
N MET A 3 -0.71 -44.76 33.03
CA MET A 3 -0.81 -43.35 32.64
C MET A 3 -0.65 -43.23 31.12
N PRO A 4 -1.43 -42.35 30.46
CA PRO A 4 -1.20 -42.05 29.06
C PRO A 4 0.21 -41.49 28.88
N PRO A 5 0.91 -41.87 27.80
CA PRO A 5 2.25 -41.37 27.53
C PRO A 5 2.21 -39.85 27.39
N PRO A 6 3.26 -39.15 27.87
CA PRO A 6 3.34 -37.70 27.75
C PRO A 6 3.24 -37.29 26.27
N PRO A 7 2.53 -36.19 25.95
CA PRO A 7 2.43 -35.71 24.59
C PRO A 7 3.83 -35.45 24.03
N SER A 8 4.04 -35.85 22.78
CA SER A 8 5.30 -35.63 22.08
C SER A 8 5.67 -34.14 22.12
N PRO A 9 6.94 -33.78 22.39
CA PRO A 9 7.38 -32.40 22.30
C PRO A 9 7.00 -31.85 20.94
N ILE A 10 6.22 -30.76 20.91
CA ILE A 10 5.94 -30.04 19.68
C ILE A 10 7.29 -29.52 19.20
N THR A 11 7.85 -30.14 18.17
CA THR A 11 9.03 -29.62 17.48
C THR A 11 8.62 -28.31 16.82
N THR A 12 8.95 -27.19 17.48
CA THR A 12 8.90 -25.88 16.85
C THR A 12 9.78 -25.94 15.60
N PRO A 13 9.24 -25.65 14.40
CA PRO A 13 10.02 -25.70 13.17
C PRO A 13 11.22 -24.75 13.28
N THR A 14 12.43 -25.31 13.16
CA THR A 14 13.67 -24.56 13.17
C THR A 14 13.77 -23.76 11.89
N PHE A 15 13.64 -22.44 11.98
CA PHE A 15 13.69 -21.55 10.84
C PHE A 15 15.13 -21.43 10.32
N THR A 16 15.32 -21.71 9.04
CA THR A 16 16.53 -21.33 8.31
C THR A 16 16.30 -19.92 7.76
N PRO A 17 17.14 -18.91 8.08
CA PRO A 17 17.00 -17.57 7.55
C PRO A 17 17.08 -17.60 6.03
N THR A 18 15.93 -17.57 5.36
CA THR A 18 15.88 -17.52 3.90
C THR A 18 16.40 -16.16 3.47
N GLY A 19 17.51 -16.11 2.72
CA GLY A 19 18.09 -14.88 2.15
C GLY A 19 17.20 -14.12 1.15
N GLY A 20 15.90 -14.43 1.10
CA GLY A 20 14.91 -13.81 0.23
C GLY A 20 14.28 -12.52 0.75
N LEU A 21 14.42 -12.18 2.04
CA LEU A 21 13.70 -11.01 2.61
C LEU A 21 14.13 -9.68 1.98
N SER A 22 15.43 -9.48 1.75
CA SER A 22 15.95 -8.29 1.06
C SER A 22 15.50 -8.21 -0.41
N LYS A 23 15.39 -9.36 -1.09
CA LYS A 23 14.83 -9.44 -2.45
C LYS A 23 13.34 -9.11 -2.46
N LEU A 24 12.60 -9.58 -1.47
CA LEU A 24 11.17 -9.30 -1.29
C LEU A 24 10.93 -7.81 -1.05
N ASN A 25 11.70 -7.20 -0.14
CA ASN A 25 11.66 -5.76 0.09
C ASN A 25 12.02 -4.97 -1.17
N SER A 26 13.00 -5.44 -1.95
CA SER A 26 13.35 -4.84 -3.23
C SER A 26 12.22 -4.92 -4.25
N ALA A 27 11.51 -6.05 -4.33
CA ALA A 27 10.35 -6.19 -5.20
C ALA A 27 9.22 -5.24 -4.80
N ILE A 28 8.89 -5.15 -3.50
CA ILE A 28 7.87 -4.21 -2.99
C ILE A 28 8.25 -2.77 -3.34
N TRP A 29 9.51 -2.40 -3.08
CA TRP A 29 10.01 -1.06 -3.39
C TRP A 29 9.88 -0.71 -4.88
N VAL A 30 10.29 -1.62 -5.77
CA VAL A 30 10.18 -1.41 -7.22
C VAL A 30 8.72 -1.29 -7.64
N LEU A 31 7.84 -2.19 -7.18
CA LEU A 31 6.43 -2.15 -7.55
C LEU A 31 5.73 -0.88 -7.06
N LEU A 32 6.04 -0.42 -5.85
CA LEU A 32 5.53 0.86 -5.34
C LEU A 32 6.04 2.04 -6.17
N LEU A 33 7.28 2.02 -6.64
CA LEU A 33 7.78 3.05 -7.57
C LEU A 33 7.10 3.00 -8.93
N VAL A 34 6.91 1.82 -9.51
CA VAL A 34 6.20 1.68 -10.79
C VAL A 34 4.76 2.15 -10.64
N SER A 35 4.09 1.81 -9.54
CA SER A 35 2.75 2.30 -9.23
C SER A 35 2.72 3.82 -9.00
N ALA A 36 3.73 4.40 -8.36
CA ALA A 36 3.84 5.86 -8.23
C ALA A 36 4.00 6.54 -9.59
N VAL A 37 4.79 5.98 -10.51
CA VAL A 37 4.92 6.51 -11.88
C VAL A 37 3.60 6.41 -12.65
N ALA A 38 2.92 5.27 -12.55
CA ALA A 38 1.61 5.09 -13.17
C ALA A 38 0.56 6.07 -12.60
N GLY A 39 0.53 6.25 -11.27
CA GLY A 39 -0.36 7.21 -10.59
C GLY A 39 -0.07 8.67 -10.94
N LEU A 40 1.21 9.03 -11.17
CA LEU A 40 1.56 10.35 -11.71
C LEU A 40 1.01 10.53 -13.13
N GLY A 41 1.09 9.50 -13.97
CA GLY A 41 0.48 9.49 -15.30
C GLY A 41 -1.03 9.71 -15.23
N GLU A 42 -1.73 8.91 -14.44
CA GLU A 42 -3.17 9.05 -14.17
C GLU A 42 -3.53 10.48 -13.72
N THR A 43 -2.82 11.02 -12.72
CA THR A 43 -3.06 12.36 -12.20
C THR A 43 -2.87 13.44 -13.27
N LEU A 44 -1.83 13.30 -14.10
CA LEU A 44 -1.55 14.23 -15.21
C LEU A 44 -2.67 14.19 -16.27
N PHE A 45 -3.07 13.01 -16.71
CA PHE A 45 -4.11 12.86 -17.73
C PHE A 45 -5.49 13.27 -17.21
N ALA A 46 -5.81 13.00 -15.94
CA ALA A 46 -7.02 13.49 -15.29
C ALA A 46 -7.04 15.03 -15.21
N PHE A 47 -5.89 15.66 -14.95
CA PHE A 47 -5.76 17.12 -14.97
C PHE A 47 -5.96 17.69 -16.38
N LEU A 48 -5.30 17.11 -17.40
CA LEU A 48 -5.47 17.53 -18.79
C LEU A 48 -6.93 17.37 -19.25
N ARG A 49 -7.58 16.26 -18.90
CA ARG A 49 -9.01 16.02 -19.17
C ARG A 49 -9.88 17.10 -18.54
N SER A 50 -9.54 17.54 -17.33
CA SER A 50 -10.26 18.61 -16.65
C SER A 50 -10.13 19.94 -17.39
N LEU A 51 -8.93 20.28 -17.90
CA LEU A 51 -8.72 21.47 -18.73
C LEU A 51 -9.54 21.42 -20.03
N VAL A 52 -9.54 20.26 -20.71
CA VAL A 52 -10.33 20.06 -21.93
C VAL A 52 -11.83 20.15 -21.63
N ALA A 53 -12.29 19.57 -20.52
CA ALA A 53 -13.68 19.66 -20.08
C ALA A 53 -14.11 21.12 -19.82
N PHE A 54 -13.25 21.95 -19.22
CA PHE A 54 -13.53 23.38 -19.08
C PHE A 54 -13.70 24.07 -20.44
N SER A 55 -12.86 23.74 -21.43
CA SER A 55 -13.00 24.32 -22.77
C SER A 55 -14.29 23.90 -23.47
N LEU A 56 -14.81 22.69 -23.22
CA LEU A 56 -16.11 22.24 -23.76
C LEU A 56 -17.31 23.02 -23.19
N ILE A 57 -17.19 23.52 -21.96
CA ILE A 57 -18.23 24.34 -21.33
C ILE A 57 -18.26 25.73 -21.96
N GLU A 58 -17.10 26.26 -22.35
CA GLU A 58 -16.97 27.58 -22.98
C GLU A 58 -17.32 27.56 -24.48
N ASP A 59 -16.84 26.56 -25.22
CA ASP A 59 -17.10 26.41 -26.66
C ASP A 59 -17.12 24.92 -27.04
N PHE A 60 -18.30 24.43 -27.41
CA PHE A 60 -18.48 23.03 -27.77
C PHE A 60 -17.95 22.76 -29.19
N SER A 61 -16.94 21.89 -29.28
CA SER A 61 -16.43 21.38 -30.56
C SER A 61 -16.27 19.86 -30.51
N TYR A 62 -16.51 19.19 -31.65
CA TYR A 62 -16.34 17.74 -31.77
C TYR A 62 -14.88 17.31 -31.52
N ASP A 63 -13.91 18.09 -32.02
CA ASP A 63 -12.48 17.80 -31.84
C ASP A 63 -12.07 17.85 -30.34
N THR A 64 -12.65 18.80 -29.59
CA THR A 64 -12.42 18.92 -28.14
C THR A 64 -13.07 17.75 -27.39
N ALA A 65 -14.25 17.28 -27.83
CA ALA A 65 -14.93 16.13 -27.23
C ALA A 65 -14.15 14.83 -27.46
N ASP A 66 -13.67 14.59 -28.69
CA ASP A 66 -12.83 13.43 -29.02
C ASP A 66 -11.52 13.44 -28.20
N SER A 67 -10.92 14.62 -28.02
CA SER A 67 -9.73 14.77 -27.17
C SER A 67 -10.01 14.40 -25.71
N ALA A 68 -11.18 14.78 -25.17
CA ALA A 68 -11.56 14.42 -23.80
C ALA A 68 -11.75 12.90 -23.63
N ILE A 69 -12.35 12.23 -24.63
CA ILE A 69 -12.53 10.77 -24.64
C ILE A 69 -11.17 10.06 -24.65
N ILE A 70 -10.25 10.48 -25.52
CA ILE A 70 -8.90 9.89 -25.59
C ILE A 70 -8.17 10.03 -24.24
N LEU A 71 -8.28 11.19 -23.58
CA LEU A 71 -7.66 11.41 -22.27
C LEU A 71 -8.26 10.53 -21.18
N ASP A 72 -9.57 10.27 -21.25
CA ASP A 72 -10.29 9.37 -20.33
C ASP A 72 -9.86 7.90 -20.52
N ASP A 73 -9.75 7.45 -21.77
CA ASP A 73 -9.23 6.12 -22.11
C ASP A 73 -7.79 5.92 -21.60
N ILE A 74 -6.92 6.91 -21.83
CA ILE A 74 -5.53 6.86 -21.34
C ILE A 74 -5.50 6.82 -19.81
N SER A 75 -6.30 7.66 -19.14
CA SER A 75 -6.40 7.64 -17.68
C SER A 75 -6.83 6.27 -17.16
N SER A 76 -7.84 5.66 -17.80
CA SER A 76 -8.35 4.33 -17.47
C SER A 76 -7.29 3.23 -17.64
N VAL A 77 -6.41 3.32 -18.64
CA VAL A 77 -5.28 2.41 -18.80
C VAL A 77 -4.32 2.49 -17.61
N PHE A 78 -3.98 3.70 -17.13
CA PHE A 78 -3.12 3.86 -15.95
C PHE A 78 -3.77 3.31 -14.68
N THR A 79 -5.05 3.58 -14.46
CA THR A 79 -5.82 3.00 -13.34
C THR A 79 -5.79 1.46 -13.41
N GLY A 80 -5.98 0.88 -14.61
CA GLY A 80 -5.91 -0.57 -14.83
C GLY A 80 -4.53 -1.15 -14.52
N ILE A 81 -3.45 -0.48 -14.94
CA ILE A 81 -2.07 -0.88 -14.60
C ILE A 81 -1.84 -0.85 -13.09
N ASN A 82 -2.27 0.22 -12.41
CA ASN A 82 -2.18 0.34 -10.96
C ASN A 82 -2.93 -0.79 -10.24
N PHE A 83 -4.14 -1.13 -10.71
CA PHE A 83 -4.90 -2.25 -10.18
C PHE A 83 -4.18 -3.59 -10.35
N LEU A 84 -3.59 -3.84 -11.52
CA LEU A 84 -2.79 -5.06 -11.77
C LEU A 84 -1.53 -5.14 -10.90
N ILE A 85 -0.91 -4.00 -10.57
CA ILE A 85 0.26 -3.93 -9.67
C ILE A 85 -0.17 -4.09 -8.20
N ALA A 86 -1.35 -3.63 -7.82
CA ALA A 86 -1.83 -3.71 -6.43
C ALA A 86 -1.91 -5.15 -5.92
N ILE A 87 -2.29 -6.11 -6.79
CA ILE A 87 -2.40 -7.54 -6.45
C ILE A 87 -1.05 -8.12 -5.97
N PRO A 88 0.04 -8.10 -6.77
CA PRO A 88 1.33 -8.59 -6.31
C PRO A 88 1.88 -7.77 -5.14
N VAL A 89 1.68 -6.45 -5.09
CA VAL A 89 2.10 -5.64 -3.93
C VAL A 89 1.45 -6.14 -2.64
N PHE A 90 0.13 -6.37 -2.67
CA PHE A 90 -0.60 -6.92 -1.52
C PHE A 90 -0.04 -8.27 -1.07
N VAL A 91 0.14 -9.21 -2.01
CA VAL A 91 0.70 -10.54 -1.69
C VAL A 91 2.10 -10.43 -1.09
N LEU A 92 2.97 -9.60 -1.67
CA LEU A 92 4.33 -9.42 -1.18
C LEU A 92 4.35 -8.75 0.21
N LEU A 93 3.45 -7.80 0.47
CA LEU A 93 3.32 -7.17 1.79
C LEU A 93 2.92 -8.19 2.86
N VAL A 94 1.97 -9.10 2.58
CA VAL A 94 1.56 -10.19 3.47
C VAL A 94 2.75 -11.12 3.78
N ILE A 95 3.47 -11.54 2.74
CA ILE A 95 4.63 -12.42 2.92
C ILE A 95 5.73 -11.69 3.69
N TYR A 96 5.96 -10.41 3.39
CA TYR A 96 7.00 -9.59 4.00
C TYR A 96 6.71 -9.33 5.48
N SER A 97 5.49 -8.93 5.84
CA SER A 97 5.10 -8.71 7.23
C SER A 97 5.33 -9.98 8.04
N HIS A 98 4.92 -11.13 7.53
CA HIS A 98 5.13 -12.41 8.20
C HIS A 98 6.61 -12.78 8.34
N GLN A 99 7.38 -12.79 7.25
CA GLN A 99 8.79 -13.17 7.31
C GLN A 99 9.62 -12.20 8.16
N PHE A 100 9.35 -10.90 8.08
CA PHE A 100 10.08 -9.93 8.89
C PHE A 100 9.70 -10.03 10.37
N SER A 101 8.43 -10.25 10.70
CA SER A 101 8.00 -10.58 12.07
C SER A 101 8.74 -11.79 12.64
N GLN A 102 8.89 -12.86 11.87
CA GLN A 102 9.68 -14.02 12.30
C GLN A 102 11.14 -13.64 12.59
N LYS A 103 11.77 -12.88 11.69
CA LYS A 103 13.15 -12.43 11.86
C LYS A 103 13.30 -11.58 13.13
N VAL A 104 12.36 -10.67 13.39
CA VAL A 104 12.35 -9.81 14.58
C VAL A 104 12.28 -10.64 15.88
N ILE A 105 11.37 -11.62 15.92
CA ILE A 105 11.22 -12.52 17.07
C ILE A 105 12.49 -13.37 17.25
N ALA A 106 13.05 -13.92 16.17
CA ALA A 106 14.29 -14.70 16.20
C ALA A 106 15.51 -13.87 16.64
N SER A 107 15.51 -12.57 16.37
CA SER A 107 16.49 -11.60 16.89
C SER A 107 16.24 -11.19 18.35
N GLY A 108 15.36 -11.89 19.08
CA GLY A 108 15.10 -11.66 20.51
C GLY A 108 14.23 -10.44 20.83
N HIS A 109 13.64 -9.80 19.82
CA HIS A 109 12.76 -8.64 20.01
C HIS A 109 11.32 -9.08 20.20
N LYS A 110 10.60 -8.40 21.10
CA LYS A 110 9.16 -8.64 21.32
C LYS A 110 8.33 -7.88 20.30
N MET A 111 7.35 -8.56 19.72
CA MET A 111 6.29 -7.95 18.92
C MET A 111 5.04 -7.70 19.77
N THR A 112 4.27 -6.66 19.43
CA THR A 112 3.00 -6.33 20.10
C THR A 112 1.92 -7.36 19.79
N LEU A 113 1.90 -7.87 18.56
CA LEU A 113 0.94 -8.87 18.09
C LEU A 113 1.61 -10.24 17.90
N PRO A 114 0.86 -11.35 18.07
CA PRO A 114 1.38 -12.68 17.81
C PRO A 114 1.63 -12.91 16.32
N LEU A 115 2.55 -13.80 15.98
CA LEU A 115 3.03 -14.02 14.61
C LEU A 115 1.92 -14.33 13.59
N GLY A 116 0.87 -15.08 14.00
CA GLY A 116 -0.26 -15.39 13.13
C GLY A 116 -1.04 -14.15 12.67
N MET A 117 -1.02 -13.08 13.46
CA MET A 117 -1.67 -11.82 13.10
C MET A 117 -0.93 -11.08 11.98
N SER A 118 0.35 -11.38 11.73
CA SER A 118 1.10 -10.78 10.60
C SER A 118 0.57 -11.17 9.23
N ILE A 119 -0.20 -12.26 9.14
CA ILE A 119 -0.93 -12.67 7.93
C ILE A 119 -2.41 -12.32 8.09
N GLY A 120 -3.02 -12.70 9.22
CA GLY A 120 -4.45 -12.57 9.44
C GLY A 120 -4.98 -11.13 9.38
N SER A 121 -4.16 -10.14 9.76
CA SER A 121 -4.56 -8.73 9.72
C SER A 121 -4.93 -8.25 8.32
N TRP A 122 -4.30 -8.77 7.26
CA TRP A 122 -4.51 -8.32 5.89
C TRP A 122 -5.86 -8.72 5.30
N PHE A 123 -6.49 -9.77 5.82
CA PHE A 123 -7.72 -10.34 5.28
C PHE A 123 -8.99 -9.87 6.01
N ILE A 124 -8.84 -9.21 7.16
CA ILE A 124 -9.97 -8.68 7.93
C ILE A 124 -10.02 -7.16 7.69
N PRO A 125 -10.99 -6.60 6.95
CA PRO A 125 -10.93 -5.21 6.49
C PRO A 125 -10.71 -4.16 7.59
N LEU A 126 -11.46 -4.26 8.70
CA LEU A 126 -11.31 -3.35 9.85
C LEU A 126 -10.00 -3.59 10.59
N ALA A 127 -9.55 -4.84 10.67
CA ALA A 127 -8.29 -5.16 11.33
C ALA A 127 -7.10 -4.76 10.45
N ASN A 128 -7.23 -4.79 9.12
CA ASN A 128 -6.21 -4.38 8.18
C ASN A 128 -5.80 -2.93 8.46
N ALA A 129 -6.77 -2.02 8.58
CA ALA A 129 -6.51 -0.61 8.82
C ALA A 129 -5.67 -0.31 10.08
N VAL A 130 -5.79 -1.12 11.14
CA VAL A 130 -5.15 -0.85 12.44
C VAL A 130 -4.03 -1.84 12.77
N LEU A 131 -4.27 -3.14 12.62
CA LEU A 131 -3.33 -4.18 13.03
C LEU A 131 -2.10 -4.23 12.12
N CYS A 132 -2.27 -4.06 10.80
CA CYS A 132 -1.13 -3.96 9.90
C CYS A 132 -0.26 -2.74 10.26
N PHE A 133 -0.89 -1.60 10.58
CA PHE A 133 -0.16 -0.43 11.07
C PHE A 133 0.64 -0.74 12.34
N ILE A 134 0.05 -1.44 13.32
CA ILE A 134 0.75 -1.83 14.55
C ILE A 134 1.97 -2.71 14.24
N ILE A 135 1.85 -3.65 13.30
CA ILE A 135 2.95 -4.52 12.88
C ILE A 135 4.10 -3.70 12.27
N PHE A 136 3.81 -2.82 11.32
CA PHE A 136 4.83 -1.96 10.73
C PHE A 136 5.40 -0.94 11.71
N PHE A 137 4.60 -0.48 12.68
CA PHE A 137 5.07 0.39 13.75
C PHE A 137 6.08 -0.31 14.64
N ASP A 138 5.87 -1.60 14.95
CA ASP A 138 6.86 -2.41 15.67
C ASP A 138 8.18 -2.51 14.90
N PHE A 139 8.12 -2.62 13.57
CA PHE A 139 9.32 -2.60 12.73
C PHE A 139 10.04 -1.24 12.79
N VAL A 140 9.29 -0.13 12.78
CA VAL A 140 9.87 1.22 12.93
C VAL A 140 10.56 1.40 14.27
N LYS A 141 10.05 0.79 15.36
CA LYS A 141 10.69 0.88 16.69
C LYS A 141 12.12 0.33 16.69
N LEU A 142 12.44 -0.60 15.79
CA LEU A 142 13.78 -1.18 15.63
C LEU A 142 14.77 -0.21 14.95
N SER A 143 14.27 0.86 14.33
CA SER A 143 15.07 1.85 13.61
C SER A 143 15.74 2.85 14.57
N MET A 144 16.81 2.48 15.29
CA MET A 144 17.43 3.36 16.30
C MET A 144 17.79 4.77 15.78
N ALA A 145 18.44 4.87 14.62
CA ALA A 145 18.91 6.16 14.07
C ALA A 145 17.84 6.93 13.27
N THR A 146 16.89 6.22 12.64
CA THR A 146 15.94 6.79 11.67
C THR A 146 14.48 6.71 12.13
N LYS A 147 14.23 6.36 13.41
CA LYS A 147 12.88 6.14 13.98
C LYS A 147 11.86 7.22 13.61
N LYS A 148 12.19 8.50 13.81
CA LYS A 148 11.27 9.62 13.55
C LYS A 148 10.89 9.72 12.07
N LYS A 149 11.88 9.60 11.18
CA LYS A 149 11.69 9.61 9.73
C LYS A 149 10.87 8.42 9.28
N ASN A 150 11.20 7.21 9.74
CA ASN A 150 10.47 5.99 9.38
C ASN A 150 9.04 6.00 9.90
N PHE A 151 8.81 6.57 11.10
CA PHE A 151 7.47 6.76 11.64
C PHE A 151 6.65 7.76 10.82
N LEU A 152 7.25 8.88 10.40
CA LEU A 152 6.58 9.84 9.53
C LEU A 152 6.20 9.20 8.19
N LEU A 153 7.15 8.51 7.55
CA LEU A 153 6.90 7.81 6.27
C LEU A 153 5.81 6.75 6.40
N LEU A 154 5.81 5.98 7.50
CA LEU A 154 4.74 5.01 7.78
C LEU A 154 3.38 5.68 7.92
N ASN A 155 3.28 6.77 8.71
CA ASN A 155 2.00 7.48 8.87
C ASN A 155 1.51 8.06 7.55
N LEU A 156 2.39 8.72 6.78
CA LEU A 156 2.03 9.30 5.49
C LEU A 156 1.58 8.21 4.52
N TRP A 157 2.37 7.16 4.32
CA TRP A 157 2.01 6.05 3.44
C TRP A 157 0.68 5.41 3.86
N TRP A 158 0.55 5.01 5.12
CA TRP A 158 -0.58 4.21 5.58
C TRP A 158 -1.89 5.00 5.56
N TRP A 159 -1.90 6.19 6.16
CA TRP A 159 -3.12 6.97 6.27
C TRP A 159 -3.53 7.62 4.96
N MET A 160 -2.59 8.03 4.10
CA MET A 160 -2.93 8.51 2.76
C MET A 160 -3.50 7.38 1.90
N TRP A 161 -2.97 6.15 2.02
CA TRP A 161 -3.53 5.01 1.32
C TRP A 161 -4.95 4.69 1.79
N ILE A 162 -5.18 4.60 3.10
CA ILE A 162 -6.53 4.39 3.68
C ILE A 162 -7.50 5.49 3.22
N ALA A 163 -7.08 6.76 3.31
CA ALA A 163 -7.89 7.88 2.86
C ALA A 163 -8.21 7.81 1.36
N GLY A 164 -7.23 7.47 0.52
CA GLY A 164 -7.43 7.30 -0.92
C GLY A 164 -8.41 6.19 -1.27
N VAL A 165 -8.29 5.03 -0.62
CA VAL A 165 -9.22 3.89 -0.81
C VAL A 165 -10.64 4.27 -0.41
N HIS A 166 -10.83 4.87 0.77
CA HIS A 166 -12.16 5.25 1.23
C HIS A 166 -12.76 6.39 0.41
N LEU A 167 -11.96 7.35 -0.04
CA LEU A 167 -12.42 8.43 -0.91
C LEU A 167 -12.89 7.88 -2.25
N SER A 168 -12.17 6.91 -2.83
CA SER A 168 -12.56 6.23 -4.06
C SER A 168 -13.85 5.41 -3.89
N LEU A 169 -14.00 4.67 -2.78
CA LEU A 169 -15.23 3.92 -2.50
C LEU A 169 -16.44 4.82 -2.24
N ALA A 170 -16.27 5.89 -1.46
CA ALA A 170 -17.30 6.87 -1.20
C ALA A 170 -17.74 7.56 -2.50
N PHE A 171 -16.80 7.85 -3.39
CA PHE A 171 -17.07 8.40 -4.70
C PHE A 171 -17.90 7.45 -5.58
N ASN A 172 -17.46 6.19 -5.72
CA ASN A 172 -18.17 5.20 -6.52
C ASN A 172 -19.59 4.93 -6.02
N SER A 173 -19.80 4.95 -4.69
CA SER A 173 -21.13 4.78 -4.10
C SER A 173 -22.03 6.01 -4.21
N ALA A 174 -21.47 7.22 -4.16
CA ALA A 174 -22.25 8.45 -4.25
C ALA A 174 -22.65 8.83 -5.69
N PHE A 175 -21.81 8.47 -6.68
CA PHE A 175 -21.97 8.93 -8.07
C PHE A 175 -22.12 7.81 -9.10
N GLY A 176 -22.08 6.53 -8.68
CA GLY A 176 -22.27 5.38 -9.58
C GLY A 176 -23.68 5.25 -10.16
N GLU A 177 -24.67 5.98 -9.61
CA GLU A 177 -26.09 5.88 -10.01
C GLU A 177 -26.70 7.20 -10.51
N THR A 178 -25.98 8.32 -10.52
CA THR A 178 -26.57 9.63 -10.86
C THR A 178 -26.47 9.95 -12.35
N GLU A 179 -27.59 9.89 -13.07
CA GLU A 179 -27.72 10.23 -14.52
C GLU A 179 -27.60 11.74 -14.83
N THR A 180 -27.35 12.61 -13.85
CA THR A 180 -27.32 14.06 -14.05
C THR A 180 -25.92 14.59 -14.35
N TRP A 181 -25.67 14.89 -15.63
CA TRP A 181 -24.44 15.43 -16.21
C TRP A 181 -23.82 16.65 -15.50
N ASP A 182 -24.62 17.55 -14.92
CA ASP A 182 -24.12 18.80 -14.32
C ASP A 182 -23.50 18.63 -12.92
N GLY A 183 -23.97 17.66 -12.12
CA GLY A 183 -23.38 17.33 -10.82
C GLY A 183 -22.07 16.54 -10.94
N VAL A 184 -21.90 15.86 -12.08
CA VAL A 184 -20.87 14.88 -12.40
C VAL A 184 -19.59 15.51 -12.98
N THR A 185 -19.60 16.79 -13.36
CA THR A 185 -18.47 17.39 -14.13
C THR A 185 -17.58 18.32 -13.30
N ALA A 186 -18.13 19.21 -12.47
CA ALA A 186 -17.34 20.21 -11.74
C ALA A 186 -16.79 19.74 -10.37
N GLY A 187 -17.62 19.13 -9.52
CA GLY A 187 -17.19 18.62 -8.21
C GLY A 187 -16.37 17.32 -8.31
N LEU A 188 -16.67 16.50 -9.31
CA LEU A 188 -16.07 15.18 -9.53
C LEU A 188 -14.64 15.25 -10.07
N SER A 189 -14.31 16.21 -10.93
CA SER A 189 -12.96 16.34 -11.50
C SER A 189 -11.92 16.72 -10.45
N VAL A 190 -12.26 17.66 -9.56
CA VAL A 190 -11.38 18.10 -8.46
C VAL A 190 -11.19 17.01 -7.42
N LEU A 191 -12.26 16.34 -6.98
CA LEU A 191 -12.18 15.29 -5.97
C LEU A 191 -11.45 14.04 -6.50
N ASN A 192 -11.70 13.65 -7.75
CA ASN A 192 -11.00 12.52 -8.36
C ASN A 192 -9.50 12.82 -8.54
N GLY A 193 -9.15 14.01 -9.02
CA GLY A 193 -7.75 14.45 -9.13
C GLY A 193 -7.04 14.50 -7.78
N LEU A 194 -7.71 15.00 -6.73
CA LEU A 194 -7.17 15.01 -5.37
C LEU A 194 -6.97 13.58 -4.83
N SER A 195 -7.93 12.69 -5.06
CA SER A 195 -7.82 11.29 -4.64
C SER A 195 -6.63 10.58 -5.29
N SER A 196 -6.43 10.81 -6.59
CA SER A 196 -5.33 10.26 -7.38
C SER A 196 -3.98 10.79 -6.90
N LEU A 197 -3.92 12.09 -6.58
CA LEU A 197 -2.73 12.72 -6.02
C LEU A 197 -2.37 12.16 -4.63
N VAL A 198 -3.37 11.99 -3.76
CA VAL A 198 -3.18 11.41 -2.42
C VAL A 198 -2.72 9.95 -2.51
N ALA A 199 -3.32 9.15 -3.39
CA ALA A 199 -2.91 7.78 -3.63
C ALA A 199 -1.47 7.70 -4.16
N THR A 200 -1.12 8.55 -5.12
CA THR A 200 0.23 8.63 -5.69
C THR A 200 1.26 9.03 -4.62
N ALA A 201 0.94 10.04 -3.80
CA ALA A 201 1.78 10.46 -2.69
C ALA A 201 1.97 9.33 -1.66
N ALA A 202 0.91 8.54 -1.40
CA ALA A 202 1.01 7.35 -0.56
C ALA A 202 2.01 6.34 -1.12
N MET A 203 1.98 6.05 -2.42
CA MET A 203 2.92 5.11 -3.06
C MET A 203 4.37 5.58 -2.97
N VAL A 204 4.63 6.87 -3.17
CA VAL A 204 5.97 7.46 -2.99
C VAL A 204 6.43 7.33 -1.54
N CYS A 205 5.58 7.67 -0.57
CA CYS A 205 5.89 7.51 0.85
C CYS A 205 6.15 6.06 1.22
N GLY A 206 5.37 5.12 0.67
CA GLY A 206 5.55 3.68 0.85
C GLY A 206 6.89 3.20 0.28
N ALA A 207 7.23 3.60 -0.94
CA ALA A 207 8.53 3.29 -1.52
C ALA A 207 9.68 3.81 -0.66
N LEU A 208 9.62 5.07 -0.20
CA LEU A 208 10.63 5.61 0.70
C LEU A 208 10.69 4.84 2.02
N PHE A 209 9.53 4.48 2.59
CA PHE A 209 9.44 3.68 3.82
C PHE A 209 10.16 2.33 3.68
N PHE A 210 9.85 1.54 2.63
CA PHE A 210 10.47 0.23 2.39
C PHE A 210 11.98 0.32 2.11
N ARG A 211 12.42 1.41 1.46
CA ARG A 211 13.84 1.69 1.26
C ARG A 211 14.58 1.86 2.59
N GLU A 212 14.03 2.64 3.52
CA GLU A 212 14.64 2.85 4.84
C GLU A 212 14.52 1.59 5.71
N LEU A 213 13.40 0.86 5.60
CA LEU A 213 13.19 -0.37 6.34
C LEU A 213 14.20 -1.46 5.97
N ARG A 214 14.70 -1.45 4.73
CA ARG A 214 15.80 -2.33 4.30
C ARG A 214 17.05 -2.17 5.16
N GLN A 215 17.37 -0.95 5.57
CA GLN A 215 18.56 -0.69 6.40
C GLN A 215 18.39 -1.32 7.78
N VAL A 216 17.18 -1.25 8.34
CA VAL A 216 16.82 -1.89 9.61
C VAL A 216 16.96 -3.40 9.51
N GLU A 217 16.45 -3.97 8.42
CA GLU A 217 16.52 -5.40 8.14
C GLU A 217 17.97 -5.92 8.09
N MET A 218 18.87 -5.18 7.42
CA MET A 218 20.29 -5.56 7.30
C MET A 218 21.02 -5.50 8.64
N ASN A 219 20.63 -4.57 9.52
CA ASN A 219 21.24 -4.41 10.84
C ASN A 219 20.69 -5.39 11.88
N LEU A 220 19.60 -6.10 11.58
CA LEU A 220 19.03 -7.10 12.47
C LEU A 220 19.87 -8.39 12.43
N GLN A 221 20.70 -8.57 13.46
CA GLN A 221 21.47 -9.80 13.66
C GLN A 221 20.63 -10.83 14.42
N PRO A 222 20.76 -12.14 14.11
CA PRO A 222 20.15 -13.19 14.92
C PRO A 222 20.74 -13.15 16.34
N ALA A 223 19.92 -13.39 17.36
CA ALA A 223 20.41 -13.49 18.72
C ALA A 223 21.42 -14.65 18.80
N VAL A 224 22.64 -14.38 19.25
CA VAL A 224 23.61 -15.43 19.55
C VAL A 224 23.06 -16.20 20.73
N THR A 225 22.54 -17.41 20.48
CA THR A 225 22.13 -18.31 21.56
C THR A 225 23.39 -18.74 22.32
N PRO A 226 23.49 -18.48 23.64
CA PRO A 226 24.60 -18.96 24.46
C PRO A 226 24.59 -20.49 24.59
#